data_AF-A0A9P4NHD3-F1
#
_entry.id   AF-A0A9P4NHD3-F1
#
_cell.length_a   1.000
_cell.length_b   1.000
_cell.length_c   1.000
_cell.angle_alpha   90.00
_cell.angle_beta   90.00
_cell.angle_gamma   90.00
#
_symmetry.space_group_name_H-M   'P 1'
#
loop_
_entity.id
_entity.type
_entity.pdbx_description
1 polymer ?
#
loop_
_entity_poly.entity_id
_entity_poly.type
_entity_poly.pdbx_seq_one_letter_code
_entity_poly.pdbx_strand_id
1 'polypeptide(L)'
;MALPLPPGLTPSEVAFLCEMELVTVIPRQRLESLQLLGGTTPALIPPYRNNIPLWLALLLKKQRRANISPPPWLTQNSLQAILDFENEHSSTFSPPPRLPPTSSSTSSISPISPPFLPSSTVDAPADALPYHWLELAEILLEAAPDDFEDADLVRRLCRDLRETRMSKLRAGVDVLEAGGGVQMNGVGGMEVAEGRSFITGVIDGLRKISASKEQARRERESDERENGYPGTQEEDEDML
;
A
#
# COMPACT_ATOMS: atom_id res chain seq x y z
N MET A 1 -33.60 1.50 3.23
CA MET A 1 -32.61 1.94 2.23
C MET A 1 -31.24 1.77 2.86
N ALA A 2 -30.31 1.06 2.22
CA ALA A 2 -28.95 0.97 2.71
C ALA A 2 -28.28 2.35 2.56
N LEU A 3 -27.68 2.85 3.63
CA LEU A 3 -26.86 4.07 3.59
C LEU A 3 -25.68 3.84 2.63
N PRO A 4 -25.33 4.80 1.76
CA PRO A 4 -24.15 4.66 0.92
C PRO A 4 -22.90 4.57 1.80
N LEU A 5 -22.11 3.51 1.62
CA LEU A 5 -20.83 3.35 2.32
C LEU A 5 -19.86 4.45 1.87
N PRO A 6 -18.98 4.92 2.78
CA PRO A 6 -17.93 5.86 2.40
C PRO A 6 -17.03 5.24 1.31
N PRO A 7 -16.54 6.03 0.34
CA PRO A 7 -15.70 5.52 -0.72
C PRO A 7 -14.31 5.10 -0.19
N GLY A 8 -13.93 3.84 -0.45
CA GLY A 8 -12.65 3.29 -0.03
C GLY A 8 -12.77 2.30 1.13
N LEU A 9 -11.63 1.81 1.61
CA LEU A 9 -11.57 0.94 2.79
C LEU A 9 -11.40 1.80 4.04
N THR A 10 -12.12 1.46 5.10
CA THR A 10 -11.93 2.03 6.43
C THR A 10 -10.67 1.45 7.08
N PRO A 11 -10.03 2.16 8.04
CA PRO A 11 -8.85 1.63 8.74
C PRO A 11 -9.07 0.25 9.36
N SER A 12 -10.27 0.00 9.90
CA SER A 12 -10.65 -1.30 10.46
C SER A 12 -10.76 -2.39 9.40
N GLU A 13 -11.26 -2.08 8.21
CA GLU A 13 -11.30 -3.05 7.09
C GLU A 13 -9.88 -3.36 6.58
N VAL A 14 -8.98 -2.37 6.54
CA VAL A 14 -7.59 -2.62 6.15
C VAL A 14 -6.87 -3.49 7.19
N ALA A 15 -7.07 -3.22 8.49
CA ALA A 15 -6.56 -4.07 9.57
C ALA A 15 -7.11 -5.50 9.46
N PHE A 16 -8.42 -5.65 9.18
CA PHE A 16 -9.02 -6.96 8.96
C PHE A 16 -8.42 -7.70 7.75
N LEU A 17 -8.10 -6.99 6.66
CA LEU A 17 -7.40 -7.59 5.52
C LEU A 17 -5.96 -8.00 5.87
N CYS A 18 -5.26 -7.19 6.68
CA CYS A 18 -3.91 -7.49 7.18
C CYS A 18 -3.87 -8.80 7.99
N GLU A 19 -4.96 -9.18 8.65
CA GLU A 19 -5.02 -10.43 9.41
C GLU A 19 -4.79 -11.70 8.57
N MET A 20 -4.93 -11.62 7.24
CA MET A 20 -4.65 -12.73 6.33
C MET A 20 -3.17 -12.85 5.95
N GLU A 21 -2.33 -11.87 6.29
CA GLU A 21 -0.89 -11.93 6.09
C GLU A 21 -0.27 -13.09 6.85
N LEU A 22 0.75 -13.73 6.24
CA LEU A 22 1.47 -14.80 6.89
C LEU A 22 2.56 -14.24 7.80
N VAL A 23 2.55 -14.70 9.05
CA VAL A 23 3.58 -14.41 10.05
C VAL A 23 4.23 -15.70 10.53
N THR A 24 5.47 -15.59 10.98
CA THR A 24 6.20 -16.73 11.52
C THR A 24 5.94 -16.87 13.01
N VAL A 25 5.52 -18.05 13.44
CA VAL A 25 5.33 -18.39 14.85
C VAL A 25 6.21 -19.55 15.28
N ILE A 26 6.54 -19.56 16.57
CA ILE A 26 7.19 -20.68 17.25
C ILE A 26 6.18 -21.24 18.25
N PRO A 27 5.60 -22.43 18.01
CA PRO A 27 4.64 -23.05 18.90
C PRO A 27 5.32 -23.51 20.20
N ARG A 28 4.61 -23.41 21.32
CA ARG A 28 5.04 -23.89 22.64
C ARG A 28 4.51 -25.28 22.98
N GLN A 29 3.55 -25.77 22.21
CA GLN A 29 2.96 -27.10 22.33
C GLN A 29 2.65 -27.68 20.96
N ARG A 30 2.55 -29.01 20.87
CA ARG A 30 2.12 -29.68 19.65
C ARG A 30 0.65 -29.38 19.37
N LEU A 31 0.34 -28.90 18.17
CA LEU A 31 -1.01 -28.63 17.68
C LEU A 31 -1.25 -29.43 16.42
N GLU A 32 -2.38 -30.12 16.38
CA GLU A 32 -2.80 -30.83 15.20
C GLU A 32 -3.22 -29.87 14.09
N SER A 33 -3.14 -30.35 12.86
CA SER A 33 -3.58 -29.63 11.69
C SER A 33 -5.11 -29.47 11.71
N LEU A 34 -5.59 -28.29 11.31
CA LEU A 34 -7.02 -27.98 11.23
C LEU A 34 -7.43 -27.89 9.75
N GLN A 35 -8.55 -28.53 9.40
CA GLN A 35 -9.17 -28.37 8.08
C GLN A 35 -10.11 -27.18 8.11
N LEU A 36 -9.74 -26.08 7.45
CA LEU A 36 -10.56 -24.87 7.34
C LEU A 36 -11.10 -24.72 5.91
N LEU A 37 -12.09 -23.83 5.74
CA LEU A 37 -12.62 -23.49 4.41
C LEU A 37 -11.54 -22.93 3.47
N GLY A 38 -10.59 -22.17 4.02
CA GLY A 38 -9.44 -21.61 3.28
C GLY A 38 -8.29 -22.59 3.07
N GLY A 39 -8.44 -23.85 3.46
CA GLY A 39 -7.41 -24.88 3.37
C GLY A 39 -6.96 -25.40 4.73
N THR A 40 -6.04 -26.36 4.69
CA THR A 40 -5.54 -27.06 5.87
C THR A 40 -4.38 -26.30 6.49
N THR A 41 -4.44 -26.01 7.79
CA THR A 41 -3.32 -25.37 8.50
C THR A 41 -2.18 -26.36 8.73
N PRO A 42 -0.91 -25.94 8.75
CA PRO A 42 0.19 -26.82 9.09
C PRO A 42 0.04 -27.35 10.53
N ALA A 43 0.46 -28.59 10.77
CA ALA A 43 0.63 -29.09 12.14
C ALA A 43 1.79 -28.34 12.81
N LEU A 44 1.57 -27.83 14.01
CA LEU A 44 2.56 -27.00 14.71
C LEU A 44 3.30 -27.87 15.72
N ILE A 45 4.61 -28.01 15.56
CA ILE A 45 5.45 -28.89 16.39
C ILE A 45 6.59 -28.06 16.99
N PRO A 46 6.66 -27.90 18.31
CA PRO A 46 7.77 -27.19 18.94
C PRO A 46 9.11 -27.90 18.71
N PRO A 47 10.23 -27.18 18.58
CA PRO A 47 10.38 -25.71 18.52
C PRO A 47 10.41 -25.16 17.09
N TYR A 48 9.87 -25.89 16.10
CA TYR A 48 10.01 -25.53 14.69
C TYR A 48 9.15 -24.31 14.33
N ARG A 49 9.72 -23.43 13.49
CA ARG A 49 9.03 -22.26 12.96
C ARG A 49 8.00 -22.68 11.92
N ASN A 50 6.82 -22.06 11.95
CA ASN A 50 5.78 -22.26 10.96
C ASN A 50 5.20 -20.91 10.54
N ASN A 51 4.87 -20.78 9.25
CA ASN A 51 4.16 -19.62 8.73
C ASN A 51 2.66 -19.90 8.76
N ILE A 52 1.92 -19.05 9.45
CA ILE A 52 0.45 -19.13 9.58
C ILE A 52 -0.16 -17.74 9.43
N PRO A 53 -1.45 -17.64 9.08
CA PRO A 53 -2.14 -16.35 9.04
C PRO A 53 -2.09 -15.62 10.39
N LEU A 54 -1.98 -14.30 10.33
CA LEU A 54 -1.89 -13.42 11.50
C LEU A 54 -3.06 -13.63 12.47
N TRP A 55 -4.31 -13.75 12.00
CA TRP A 55 -5.46 -14.00 12.89
C TRP A 55 -5.27 -15.25 13.77
N LEU A 56 -4.66 -16.31 13.21
CA LEU A 56 -4.41 -17.55 13.95
C LEU A 56 -3.24 -17.38 14.91
N ALA A 57 -2.19 -16.67 14.48
CA ALA A 57 -1.06 -16.34 15.33
C ALA A 57 -1.50 -15.55 16.57
N LEU A 58 -2.35 -14.52 16.39
CA LEU A 58 -2.90 -13.71 17.47
C LEU A 58 -3.74 -14.55 18.45
N LEU A 59 -4.58 -15.45 17.93
CA LEU A 59 -5.36 -16.37 18.75
C LEU A 59 -4.46 -17.26 19.61
N LEU A 60 -3.40 -17.83 19.02
CA LEU A 60 -2.45 -18.70 19.72
C LEU A 60 -1.59 -17.93 20.73
N LYS A 61 -1.19 -16.69 20.41
CA LYS A 61 -0.46 -15.79 21.31
C LYS A 61 -1.30 -15.44 22.54
N LYS A 62 -2.58 -15.07 22.34
CA LYS A 62 -3.53 -14.80 23.44
C LYS A 62 -3.72 -16.01 24.36
N GLN A 63 -3.69 -17.22 23.80
CA GLN A 63 -3.75 -18.47 24.54
C GLN A 63 -2.40 -18.92 25.14
N ARG A 64 -1.31 -18.16 24.94
CA ARG A 64 0.07 -18.48 25.37
C ARG A 64 0.59 -19.80 24.78
N ARG A 65 0.12 -20.18 23.58
CA ARG A 65 0.47 -21.43 22.89
C ARG A 65 1.52 -21.26 21.81
N ALA A 66 1.83 -20.03 21.42
CA ALA A 66 2.90 -19.70 20.48
C ALA A 66 3.50 -18.33 20.81
N ASN A 67 4.75 -18.15 20.44
CA ASN A 67 5.40 -16.85 20.36
C ASN A 67 5.47 -16.45 18.88
N ILE A 68 5.35 -15.16 18.59
CA ILE A 68 5.44 -14.63 17.23
C ILE A 68 6.87 -14.17 17.02
N SER A 69 7.49 -14.52 15.90
CA SER A 69 8.79 -13.97 15.54
C SER A 69 8.56 -12.70 14.72
N PRO A 70 9.03 -11.52 15.16
CA PRO A 70 8.87 -10.30 14.39
C PRO A 70 9.61 -10.41 13.04
N PRO A 71 9.05 -9.86 11.95
CA PRO A 71 9.72 -9.86 10.66
C PRO A 71 10.95 -8.93 10.69
N PRO A 72 11.99 -9.20 9.87
CA PRO A 72 13.26 -8.46 9.95
C PRO A 72 13.15 -6.95 9.72
N TRP A 73 12.23 -6.50 8.87
CA TRP A 73 11.98 -5.08 8.63
C TRP A 73 11.38 -4.37 9.85
N LEU A 74 10.70 -5.09 10.76
CA LEU A 74 10.09 -4.57 11.99
C LEU A 74 11.05 -4.70 13.19
N THR A 75 12.33 -4.46 12.94
CA THR A 75 13.36 -4.38 13.98
C THR A 75 13.85 -2.95 14.10
N GLN A 76 14.40 -2.58 15.26
CA GLN A 76 14.92 -1.23 15.51
C GLN A 76 15.90 -0.78 14.41
N ASN A 77 16.89 -1.62 14.10
CA ASN A 77 17.95 -1.27 13.14
C ASN A 77 17.38 -1.07 11.73
N SER A 78 16.45 -1.93 11.31
CA SER A 78 15.81 -1.82 10.00
C SER A 78 14.91 -0.60 9.90
N LEU A 79 14.06 -0.35 10.89
CA LEU A 79 13.16 0.81 10.87
C LEU A 79 13.94 2.12 10.88
N GLN A 80 15.05 2.19 11.63
CA GLN A 80 15.93 3.36 11.60
C GLN A 80 16.52 3.58 10.20
N ALA A 81 17.08 2.53 9.60
CA ALA A 81 17.66 2.62 8.25
C ALA A 81 16.62 3.02 7.19
N ILE A 82 15.39 2.49 7.29
CA ILE A 82 14.28 2.84 6.41
C ILE A 82 13.86 4.31 6.64
N LEU A 83 13.78 4.76 7.88
CA LEU A 83 13.45 6.15 8.22
C LEU A 83 14.51 7.12 7.68
N ASP A 84 15.79 6.78 7.82
CA ASP A 84 16.91 7.56 7.28
C ASP A 84 16.81 7.66 5.76
N PHE A 85 16.54 6.53 5.08
CA PHE A 85 16.28 6.52 3.63
C PHE A 85 15.11 7.43 3.23
N GLU A 86 14.00 7.38 3.97
CA GLU A 86 12.80 8.19 3.69
C GLU A 86 13.05 9.69 3.86
N ASN A 87 13.89 10.08 4.82
CA ASN A 87 14.32 11.46 5.06
C ASN A 87 15.28 11.95 3.98
N GLU A 88 16.21 11.11 3.52
CA GLU A 88 17.15 11.45 2.45
C GLU A 88 16.47 11.58 1.08
N HIS A 89 15.46 10.74 0.81
CA HIS A 89 14.80 10.65 -0.50
C HIS A 89 13.39 11.25 -0.48
N SER A 90 13.27 12.58 -0.49
CA SER A 90 11.98 13.26 -0.39
C SER A 90 10.96 12.91 -1.49
N SER A 91 11.39 12.51 -2.68
CA SER A 91 10.50 12.23 -3.82
C SER A 91 10.03 10.78 -3.95
N THR A 92 10.68 9.84 -3.25
CA THR A 92 10.50 8.40 -3.46
C THR A 92 10.29 7.69 -2.12
N PHE A 93 9.37 6.73 -2.08
CA PHE A 93 9.14 5.88 -0.91
C PHE A 93 10.17 4.74 -0.86
N SER A 94 10.40 4.18 0.33
CA SER A 94 11.17 2.96 0.51
C SER A 94 10.64 1.84 -0.40
N PRO A 95 11.52 1.01 -0.99
CA PRO A 95 11.11 0.01 -1.96
C PRO A 95 10.19 -1.06 -1.32
N PRO A 96 9.19 -1.56 -2.08
CA PRO A 96 8.40 -2.70 -1.63
C PRO A 96 9.21 -4.02 -1.74
N PRO A 97 8.80 -5.08 -1.03
CA PRO A 97 9.37 -6.41 -1.16
C PRO A 97 9.40 -6.87 -2.62
N ARG A 98 10.48 -7.54 -3.01
CA ARG A 98 10.66 -8.03 -4.38
C ARG A 98 9.61 -9.08 -4.69
N LEU A 99 8.93 -8.91 -5.82
CA LEU A 99 7.99 -9.91 -6.32
C LEU A 99 8.76 -11.17 -6.72
N PRO A 100 8.27 -12.37 -6.37
CA PRO A 100 8.85 -13.61 -6.88
C PRO A 100 8.75 -13.64 -8.42
N PRO A 101 9.75 -14.19 -9.12
CA PRO A 101 9.72 -14.28 -10.57
C PRO A 101 8.50 -15.11 -11.02
N THR A 102 7.71 -14.57 -11.94
CA THR A 102 6.56 -15.28 -12.50
C THR A 102 7.08 -16.42 -13.37
N SER A 103 6.98 -17.67 -12.92
CA SER A 103 7.22 -18.82 -13.79
C SER A 103 6.05 -18.95 -14.78
N SER A 104 6.34 -18.95 -16.08
CA SER A 104 5.37 -19.00 -17.18
C SER A 104 4.57 -20.32 -17.28
N SER A 105 4.65 -21.18 -16.26
CA SER A 105 3.96 -22.47 -16.21
C SER A 105 2.51 -22.28 -15.78
N THR A 106 1.63 -22.23 -16.78
CA THR A 106 0.17 -22.40 -16.65
C THR A 106 -0.15 -23.68 -15.86
N SER A 107 -0.76 -23.54 -14.66
CA SER A 107 -1.55 -24.56 -13.91
C SER A 107 -1.34 -24.62 -12.38
N SER A 108 -0.89 -23.55 -11.71
CA SER A 108 -1.14 -23.42 -10.28
C SER A 108 -1.78 -22.06 -9.99
N ILE A 109 -2.99 -22.09 -9.43
CA ILE A 109 -3.51 -20.98 -8.65
C ILE A 109 -2.42 -20.73 -7.60
N SER A 110 -1.62 -19.67 -7.76
CA SER A 110 -0.80 -19.21 -6.63
C SER A 110 -1.82 -18.91 -5.52
N PRO A 111 -1.75 -19.58 -4.36
CA PRO A 111 -2.76 -19.43 -3.30
C PRO A 111 -2.76 -18.01 -2.70
N ILE A 112 -1.81 -17.19 -3.12
CA ILE A 112 -1.50 -15.87 -2.61
C ILE A 112 -1.37 -14.97 -3.84
N SER A 113 -2.47 -14.30 -4.18
CA SER A 113 -2.38 -13.09 -5.00
C SER A 113 -1.87 -11.95 -4.11
N PRO A 114 -1.11 -10.97 -4.63
CA PRO A 114 -0.81 -9.75 -3.89
C PRO A 114 -2.11 -9.16 -3.32
N PRO A 115 -2.15 -8.74 -2.04
CA PRO A 115 -1.00 -8.30 -1.24
C PRO A 115 -0.28 -9.35 -0.37
N PHE A 116 -0.75 -10.59 -0.27
CA PHE A 116 -0.34 -11.54 0.79
C PHE A 116 0.98 -12.28 0.58
N LEU A 117 1.94 -11.68 -0.13
CA LEU A 117 3.29 -12.26 -0.26
C LEU A 117 3.84 -12.57 1.13
N PRO A 118 4.70 -13.59 1.29
CA PRO A 118 5.33 -13.90 2.58
C PRO A 118 6.40 -12.84 2.93
N SER A 119 5.99 -11.58 3.03
CA SER A 119 6.79 -10.39 3.30
C SER A 119 6.69 -9.97 4.78
N SER A 120 5.90 -10.69 5.56
CA SER A 120 5.69 -10.50 6.99
C SER A 120 6.22 -11.68 7.82
N THR A 121 7.06 -12.52 7.21
CA THR A 121 7.72 -13.68 7.83
C THR A 121 9.17 -13.36 8.19
N VAL A 122 9.84 -14.29 8.88
CA VAL A 122 11.28 -14.18 9.19
C VAL A 122 12.19 -14.15 7.96
N ASP A 123 11.70 -14.61 6.81
CA ASP A 123 12.45 -14.64 5.55
C ASP A 123 12.28 -13.34 4.74
N ALA A 124 11.51 -12.38 5.27
CA ALA A 124 11.28 -11.11 4.61
C ALA A 124 12.56 -10.25 4.55
N PRO A 125 12.74 -9.46 3.47
CA PRO A 125 13.82 -8.49 3.38
C PRO A 125 13.75 -7.47 4.52
N ALA A 126 14.92 -7.12 5.07
CA ALA A 126 15.05 -6.19 6.19
C ALA A 126 14.96 -4.71 5.77
N ASP A 127 15.13 -4.44 4.47
CA ASP A 127 15.24 -3.13 3.84
C ASP A 127 13.99 -2.73 3.02
N ALA A 128 12.92 -3.52 3.08
CA ALA A 128 11.70 -3.28 2.30
C ALA A 128 10.44 -3.32 3.17
N LEU A 129 9.52 -2.37 2.94
CA LEU A 129 8.26 -2.28 3.66
C LEU A 129 7.13 -3.01 2.93
N PRO A 130 6.50 -4.03 3.54
CA PRO A 130 5.32 -4.68 2.96
C PRO A 130 4.13 -3.74 2.81
N TYR A 131 3.15 -4.14 2.02
CA TYR A 131 1.94 -3.34 1.78
C TYR A 131 1.20 -3.01 3.08
N HIS A 132 1.02 -3.98 3.98
CA HIS A 132 0.35 -3.78 5.28
C HIS A 132 1.31 -3.51 6.44
N TRP A 133 2.44 -2.82 6.19
CA TRP A 133 3.49 -2.65 7.21
C TRP A 133 2.99 -1.95 8.48
N LEU A 134 2.09 -0.97 8.35
CA LEU A 134 1.63 -0.16 9.47
C LEU A 134 0.65 -0.94 10.35
N GLU A 135 -0.32 -1.60 9.72
CA GLU A 135 -1.32 -2.42 10.39
C GLU A 135 -0.67 -3.60 11.09
N LEU A 136 0.26 -4.27 10.41
CA LEU A 136 1.00 -5.39 11.00
C LEU A 136 1.81 -4.93 12.21
N ALA A 137 2.51 -3.79 12.10
CA ALA A 137 3.30 -3.23 13.20
C ALA A 137 2.42 -2.93 14.41
N GLU A 138 1.30 -2.21 14.22
CA GLU A 138 0.37 -1.86 15.29
C GLU A 138 -0.21 -3.11 15.96
N ILE A 139 -0.72 -4.07 15.18
CA ILE A 139 -1.32 -5.31 15.68
C ILE A 139 -0.30 -6.14 16.48
N LEU A 140 0.93 -6.32 15.96
CA LEU A 140 1.95 -7.13 16.63
C LEU A 140 2.48 -6.47 17.90
N LEU A 141 2.73 -5.16 17.87
CA LEU A 141 3.21 -4.41 19.04
C LEU A 141 2.14 -4.34 20.13
N GLU A 142 0.85 -4.39 19.78
CA GLU A 142 -0.23 -4.47 20.77
C GLU A 142 -0.34 -5.89 21.37
N ALA A 143 -0.38 -6.92 20.53
CA ALA A 143 -0.70 -8.28 20.96
C ALA A 143 0.51 -9.07 21.50
N ALA A 144 1.73 -8.71 21.07
CA ALA A 144 2.95 -9.46 21.36
C ALA A 144 4.16 -8.55 21.67
N PRO A 145 4.05 -7.54 22.54
CA PRO A 145 5.18 -6.66 22.85
C PRO A 145 6.36 -7.38 23.50
N ASP A 146 6.11 -8.53 24.14
CA ASP A 146 7.12 -9.38 24.77
C ASP A 146 7.97 -10.19 23.78
N ASP A 147 7.58 -10.25 22.50
CA ASP A 147 8.35 -10.91 21.44
C ASP A 147 9.35 -9.94 20.75
N PHE A 148 9.41 -8.67 21.18
CA PHE A 148 10.34 -7.66 20.69
C PHE A 148 11.43 -7.35 21.73
N GLU A 149 12.62 -6.96 21.26
CA GLU A 149 13.71 -6.52 22.14
C GLU A 149 13.37 -5.19 22.86
N ASP A 150 12.90 -4.19 22.12
CA ASP A 150 12.42 -2.91 22.64
C ASP A 150 11.16 -2.46 21.87
N ALA A 151 9.99 -2.89 22.35
CA ALA A 151 8.71 -2.59 21.72
C ALA A 151 8.38 -1.08 21.73
N ASP A 152 8.82 -0.32 22.73
CA ASP A 152 8.50 1.10 22.86
C ASP A 152 9.29 1.94 21.86
N LEU A 153 10.56 1.59 21.64
CA LEU A 153 11.35 2.21 20.59
C LEU A 153 10.81 1.87 19.19
N VAL A 154 10.44 0.61 18.94
CA VAL A 154 9.85 0.20 17.66
C VAL A 154 8.54 0.98 17.40
N ARG A 155 7.66 1.15 18.39
CA ARG A 155 6.45 1.97 18.25
C ARG A 155 6.75 3.43 17.89
N ARG A 156 7.79 4.03 18.49
CA ARG A 156 8.21 5.40 18.16
C ARG A 156 8.68 5.50 16.71
N LEU A 157 9.57 4.60 16.29
CA LEU A 157 10.08 4.56 14.92
C LEU A 157 8.96 4.36 13.89
N CYS A 158 7.99 3.49 14.15
CA CYS A 158 6.83 3.33 13.26
C CYS A 158 5.98 4.60 13.13
N ARG A 159 5.83 5.37 14.23
CA ARG A 159 5.10 6.66 14.21
C ARG A 159 5.87 7.72 13.42
N ASP A 160 7.16 7.84 13.66
CA ASP A 160 8.02 8.79 12.93
C ASP A 160 8.03 8.47 11.44
N LEU A 161 8.15 7.19 11.08
CA LEU A 161 8.07 6.71 9.70
C LEU A 161 6.71 7.01 9.05
N ARG A 162 5.60 6.79 9.77
CA ARG A 162 4.25 7.13 9.30
C ARG A 162 4.13 8.63 9.01
N GLU A 163 4.62 9.49 9.91
CA GLU A 163 4.53 10.93 9.74
C GLU A 163 5.35 11.40 8.52
N THR A 164 6.59 10.94 8.38
CA THR A 164 7.45 11.26 7.22
C THR A 164 6.79 10.84 5.92
N ARG A 165 6.25 9.62 5.85
CA ARG A 165 5.61 9.09 4.64
C ARG A 165 4.28 9.76 4.33
N MET A 166 3.49 10.12 5.34
CA MET A 166 2.25 10.88 5.17
C MET A 166 2.53 12.31 4.66
N SER A 167 3.57 12.96 5.18
CA SER A 167 4.03 14.26 4.67
C SER A 167 4.43 14.17 3.19
N LYS A 168 5.19 13.13 2.82
CA LYS A 168 5.58 12.85 1.42
C LYS A 168 4.37 12.60 0.52
N LEU A 169 3.39 11.82 0.99
CA LEU A 169 2.16 11.55 0.24
C LEU A 169 1.38 12.84 -0.03
N ARG A 170 1.27 13.74 0.96
CA ARG A 170 0.64 15.06 0.78
C ARG A 170 1.40 15.91 -0.24
N ALA A 171 2.73 15.98 -0.16
CA ALA A 171 3.53 16.72 -1.14
C ALA A 171 3.37 16.17 -2.56
N GLY A 172 3.15 14.85 -2.70
CA GLY A 172 2.84 14.22 -3.98
C GLY A 172 1.50 14.65 -4.58
N VAL A 173 0.54 15.12 -3.77
CA VAL A 173 -0.76 15.63 -4.25
C VAL A 173 -0.60 16.95 -5.00
N ASP A 174 0.35 17.79 -4.59
CA ASP A 174 0.54 19.12 -5.18
C ASP A 174 0.99 19.08 -6.65
N VAL A 175 1.53 17.93 -7.10
CA VAL A 175 2.05 17.72 -8.47
C VAL A 175 1.05 16.93 -9.34
N LEU A 176 -0.18 16.70 -8.86
CA LEU A 176 -1.18 15.95 -9.62
C LEU A 176 -1.71 16.74 -10.82
N GLU A 177 -1.69 16.10 -11.99
CA GLU A 177 -2.28 16.62 -13.23
C GLU A 177 -3.48 15.77 -13.68
N ALA A 178 -4.48 16.40 -14.31
CA ALA A 178 -5.73 15.75 -14.73
C ALA A 178 -5.53 14.54 -15.67
N GLY A 179 -4.48 14.58 -16.49
CA GLY A 179 -4.14 13.56 -17.48
C GLY A 179 -2.87 12.74 -17.15
N GLY A 180 -2.20 13.05 -16.05
CA GLY A 180 -0.96 12.38 -15.64
C GLY A 180 -1.21 11.09 -14.86
N GLY A 181 -0.35 10.09 -15.06
CA GLY A 181 -0.26 8.92 -14.19
C GLY A 181 0.70 9.18 -13.03
N VAL A 182 0.40 8.64 -11.85
CA VAL A 182 1.27 8.76 -10.67
C VAL A 182 1.83 7.39 -10.32
N GLN A 183 3.15 7.30 -10.16
CA GLN A 183 3.78 6.10 -9.62
C GLN A 183 3.57 6.05 -8.11
N MET A 184 2.94 4.99 -7.61
CA MET A 184 2.67 4.76 -6.18
C MET A 184 3.45 3.56 -5.64
N ASN A 185 4.70 3.41 -6.12
CA ASN A 185 5.56 2.31 -5.69
C ASN A 185 5.93 2.48 -4.22
N GLY A 186 5.80 1.40 -3.45
CA GLY A 186 6.16 1.39 -2.03
C GLY A 186 5.15 2.07 -1.11
N VAL A 187 4.00 2.55 -1.59
CA VAL A 187 2.91 3.08 -0.75
C VAL A 187 2.16 1.92 -0.10
N GLY A 188 1.89 2.04 1.20
CA GLY A 188 1.21 1.03 2.01
C GLY A 188 -0.32 1.09 1.96
N GLY A 189 -0.96 0.04 2.47
CA GLY A 189 -2.42 -0.13 2.49
C GLY A 189 -3.14 0.97 3.26
N MET A 190 -2.73 1.26 4.50
CA MET A 190 -3.31 2.35 5.29
C MET A 190 -3.17 3.70 4.59
N GLU A 191 -2.00 3.96 4.02
CA GLU A 191 -1.70 5.23 3.34
C GLU A 191 -2.60 5.43 2.12
N VAL A 192 -2.80 4.37 1.33
CA VAL A 192 -3.78 4.39 0.24
C VAL A 192 -5.19 4.58 0.78
N ALA A 193 -5.60 3.86 1.82
CA ALA A 193 -6.94 3.93 2.37
C ALA A 193 -7.30 5.33 2.88
N GLU A 194 -6.40 5.96 3.64
CA GLU A 194 -6.56 7.33 4.17
C GLU A 194 -6.53 8.38 3.04
N GLY A 195 -5.66 8.22 2.05
CA GLY A 195 -5.49 9.18 0.96
C GLY A 195 -6.54 9.08 -0.16
N ARG A 196 -7.14 7.90 -0.36
CA ARG A 196 -7.91 7.56 -1.57
C ARG A 196 -9.04 8.55 -1.85
N SER A 197 -9.96 8.73 -0.91
CA SER A 197 -11.15 9.56 -1.13
C SER A 197 -10.79 11.00 -1.49
N PHE A 198 -9.75 11.54 -0.87
CA PHE A 198 -9.29 12.90 -1.12
C PHE A 198 -8.64 13.01 -2.51
N ILE A 199 -7.65 12.16 -2.80
CA ILE A 199 -6.90 12.19 -4.06
C ILE A 199 -7.82 11.96 -5.26
N THR A 200 -8.72 10.98 -5.19
CA THR A 200 -9.68 10.73 -6.28
C THR A 200 -10.62 11.92 -6.48
N GLY A 201 -11.06 12.56 -5.39
CA GLY A 201 -11.89 13.76 -5.47
C GLY A 201 -11.19 14.92 -6.18
N VAL A 202 -9.91 15.16 -5.85
CA VAL A 202 -9.08 16.19 -6.52
C VAL A 202 -8.92 15.88 -8.00
N ILE A 203 -8.54 14.65 -8.36
CA ILE A 203 -8.32 14.24 -9.76
C ILE A 203 -9.61 14.33 -10.57
N ASP A 204 -10.74 13.90 -10.02
CA ASP A 204 -12.04 14.01 -10.69
C ASP A 204 -12.43 15.47 -10.92
N GLY A 205 -12.13 16.36 -9.96
CA GLY A 205 -12.28 17.81 -10.11
C GLY A 205 -11.40 18.37 -11.23
N LEU A 206 -10.10 18.04 -11.24
CA LEU A 206 -9.15 18.46 -12.26
C LEU A 206 -9.56 17.97 -13.66
N ARG A 207 -10.09 16.73 -13.76
CA ARG A 207 -10.61 16.16 -15.01
C ARG A 207 -11.84 16.90 -15.51
N LYS A 208 -12.79 17.24 -14.63
CA LYS A 208 -13.98 18.04 -14.99
C LYS A 208 -13.57 19.42 -15.52
N ILE A 209 -12.68 20.12 -14.81
CA ILE A 209 -12.19 21.45 -15.24
C ILE A 209 -11.47 21.37 -16.58
N SER A 210 -10.59 20.37 -16.74
CA SER A 210 -9.85 20.17 -17.99
C SER A 210 -10.77 19.86 -19.16
N ALA A 211 -11.78 19.01 -18.95
CA ALA A 211 -12.78 18.68 -19.97
C ALA A 211 -13.60 19.91 -20.39
N SER A 212 -14.09 20.70 -19.42
CA SER A 212 -14.82 21.93 -19.70
C SER A 212 -13.97 22.96 -20.45
N LYS A 213 -12.69 23.11 -20.08
CA LYS A 213 -11.76 24.01 -20.76
C LYS A 213 -11.48 23.57 -22.20
N GLU A 214 -11.28 22.27 -22.44
CA GLU A 214 -11.06 21.71 -23.77
C GLU A 214 -12.31 21.88 -24.66
N GLN A 215 -13.51 21.63 -24.11
CA GLN A 215 -14.76 21.82 -24.83
C GLN A 215 -14.96 23.30 -25.22
N ALA A 216 -14.75 24.24 -24.28
CA ALA A 216 -14.85 25.66 -24.58
C ALA A 216 -13.83 26.12 -25.64
N ARG A 217 -12.64 25.51 -25.70
CA ARG A 217 -11.66 25.77 -26.77
C ARG A 217 -12.18 25.27 -28.11
N ARG A 218 -12.73 24.05 -28.16
CA ARG A 218 -13.29 23.46 -29.38
C ARG A 218 -14.50 24.23 -29.92
N GLU A 219 -15.38 24.69 -29.05
CA GLU A 219 -16.54 25.51 -29.42
C GLU A 219 -16.10 26.85 -30.03
N ARG A 220 -15.08 27.51 -29.46
CA ARG A 220 -14.50 28.72 -30.08
C ARG A 220 -13.86 28.45 -31.43
N GLU A 221 -13.09 27.37 -31.53
CA GLU A 221 -12.47 26.96 -32.80
C GLU A 221 -13.53 26.61 -33.87
N SER A 222 -14.69 26.06 -33.49
CA SER A 222 -15.81 25.85 -34.42
C SER A 222 -16.50 27.15 -34.80
N ASP A 223 -16.74 28.05 -33.84
CA ASP A 223 -17.36 29.35 -34.10
C ASP A 223 -16.48 30.21 -35.02
N GLU A 224 -15.15 30.16 -34.86
CA GLU A 224 -14.20 30.85 -35.74
C GLU A 224 -14.19 30.27 -37.17
N ARG A 225 -14.36 28.94 -37.32
CA ARG A 225 -14.49 28.29 -38.63
C ARG A 225 -15.83 28.57 -39.29
N GLU A 226 -16.91 28.64 -38.50
CA GLU A 226 -18.27 28.88 -39.00
C GLU A 226 -18.50 30.37 -39.33
N ASN A 227 -17.95 31.29 -38.54
CA ASN A 227 -18.05 32.73 -38.77
C ASN A 227 -17.05 33.28 -39.80
N GLY A 228 -16.21 32.43 -40.40
CA GLY A 228 -15.40 32.74 -41.58
C GLY A 228 -14.78 34.13 -41.59
N TYR A 229 -13.79 34.40 -40.74
CA TYR A 229 -12.90 35.55 -40.96
C TYR A 229 -11.79 35.12 -41.92
N PRO A 230 -11.80 35.53 -43.20
CA PRO A 230 -10.61 35.42 -44.02
C PRO A 230 -9.60 36.40 -43.40
N GLY A 231 -8.51 35.88 -42.85
CA GLY A 231 -7.30 36.69 -42.74
C GLY A 231 -6.96 37.16 -44.15
N THR A 232 -7.16 38.45 -44.40
CA THR A 232 -6.59 39.26 -45.49
C THR A 232 -5.79 38.45 -46.52
N GLN A 233 -6.45 38.04 -47.60
CA GLN A 233 -5.83 38.15 -48.92
C GLN A 233 -5.70 39.64 -49.18
N GLU A 234 -4.55 40.24 -48.86
CA GLU A 234 -4.11 41.42 -49.59
C GLU A 234 -3.46 40.92 -50.88
N GLU A 235 -4.01 41.43 -51.97
CA GLU A 235 -3.85 41.08 -53.36
C GLU A 235 -2.38 41.21 -53.82
N ASP A 236 -1.81 40.14 -54.36
CA ASP A 236 -0.85 40.27 -55.47
C ASP A 236 -1.68 40.64 -56.71
N GLU A 237 -1.80 41.93 -57.06
CA GLU A 237 -1.88 42.37 -58.47
C GLU A 237 -1.74 43.92 -58.59
N ASP A 238 -0.84 44.34 -59.49
CA ASP A 238 -0.65 45.66 -60.10
C ASP A 238 0.12 46.78 -59.36
N MET A 239 1.46 46.79 -59.51
CA MET A 239 2.21 47.98 -59.93
C MET A 239 3.41 47.58 -60.82
N LEU A 240 3.40 48.12 -62.04
CA LEU A 240 4.40 48.11 -63.11
C LEU A 240 5.85 48.40 -62.67
#